data_AF-A0AAU1KWA0-F1
#
_entry.id   AF-A0AAU1KWA0-F1
#
_cell.length_a   1.000
_cell.length_b   1.000
_cell.length_c   1.000
_cell.angle_alpha   90.00
_cell.angle_beta   90.00
_cell.angle_gamma   90.00
#
_symmetry.space_group_name_H-M   'P 1'
#
loop_
_entity.id
_entity.type
_entity.pdbx_description
1 polymer ?
#
loop_
_entity_poly.entity_id
_entity_poly.type
_entity_poly.pdbx_seq_one_letter_code
_entity_poly.pdbx_strand_id
1 'polypeptide(L)'
;MPWMTLASAVVGALIATASAVLLDRSRWRREQNDRLLAVRRVLYGDYLTCLSEARNAFRGLARDTETASADRARSARESFAPCYGLRYQMSITAAPEVLAASEAAFRRLRDVRDLAASGTRAEDEAYADGRAAYETALARLRETMRRDLGAGPA
;
A
#
# COMPACT_ATOMS: atom_id res chain seq x y z
N MET A 1 34.04 -46.67 -33.36
CA MET A 1 33.81 -45.23 -33.66
C MET A 1 32.36 -44.71 -33.60
N PRO A 2 31.26 -45.49 -33.63
CA PRO A 2 29.88 -44.95 -33.53
C PRO A 2 29.40 -44.63 -32.09
N TRP A 3 30.09 -45.12 -31.06
CA TRP A 3 29.73 -44.86 -29.66
C TRP A 3 29.99 -43.40 -29.23
N MET A 4 31.06 -42.77 -29.72
CA MET A 4 31.42 -41.39 -29.36
C MET A 4 30.45 -40.36 -29.94
N THR A 5 29.88 -40.61 -31.13
CA THR A 5 28.87 -39.72 -31.74
C THR A 5 27.53 -39.80 -31.01
N LEU A 6 27.10 -41.01 -30.62
CA LEU A 6 25.92 -41.21 -29.77
C LEU A 6 26.09 -40.54 -28.41
N ALA A 7 27.25 -40.71 -27.76
CA ALA A 7 27.54 -40.05 -26.49
C ALA A 7 27.49 -38.52 -26.61
N SER A 8 28.05 -37.95 -27.68
CA SER A 8 28.05 -36.51 -27.91
C SER A 8 26.64 -35.95 -28.18
N ALA A 9 25.81 -36.67 -28.92
CA ALA A 9 24.42 -36.28 -29.19
C ALA A 9 23.56 -36.27 -27.91
N VAL A 10 23.73 -37.27 -27.05
CA VAL A 10 23.03 -37.33 -25.75
C VAL A 10 23.46 -36.18 -24.84
N VAL A 11 24.76 -35.89 -24.78
CA VAL A 11 25.27 -34.74 -24.00
C VAL A 11 24.73 -33.42 -24.54
N GLY A 12 24.72 -33.22 -25.86
CA GLY A 12 24.14 -32.02 -26.48
C GLY A 12 22.65 -31.86 -26.19
N ALA A 13 21.87 -32.94 -26.26
CA ALA A 13 20.46 -32.94 -25.94
C ALA A 13 20.19 -32.62 -24.46
N LEU A 14 21.00 -33.16 -23.54
CA LEU A 14 20.92 -32.87 -22.11
C LEU A 14 21.27 -31.42 -21.79
N ILE A 15 22.30 -30.86 -22.42
CA ILE A 15 22.69 -29.45 -22.24
C ILE A 15 21.57 -28.53 -22.76
N ALA A 16 20.99 -28.83 -23.92
CA ALA A 16 19.90 -28.05 -24.50
C ALA A 16 18.65 -28.07 -23.61
N THR A 17 18.24 -29.24 -23.11
CA THR A 17 17.08 -29.37 -22.22
C THR A 17 17.33 -28.72 -20.85
N ALA A 18 18.51 -28.90 -20.25
CA ALA A 18 18.86 -28.24 -19.00
C ALA A 18 18.86 -26.71 -19.13
N SER A 19 19.38 -26.19 -20.26
CA SER A 19 19.37 -24.76 -20.55
C SER A 19 17.95 -24.21 -20.74
N ALA A 20 17.09 -24.95 -21.44
CA ALA A 20 15.69 -24.58 -21.62
C ALA A 20 14.93 -24.53 -20.27
N VAL A 21 15.12 -25.54 -19.41
CA VAL A 21 14.48 -25.60 -18.08
C VAL A 21 14.97 -24.47 -17.16
N LEU A 22 16.27 -24.14 -17.19
CA LEU A 22 16.82 -23.03 -16.42
C LEU A 22 16.27 -21.68 -16.88
N LEU A 23 16.20 -21.45 -18.19
CA LEU A 23 15.62 -20.24 -18.76
C LEU A 23 14.15 -20.10 -18.38
N ASP A 24 13.37 -21.18 -18.51
CA ASP A 24 11.95 -21.19 -18.21
C ASP A 24 11.67 -20.96 -16.71
N ARG A 25 12.51 -21.54 -15.83
CA ARG A 25 12.43 -21.28 -14.38
C ARG A 25 12.78 -19.83 -14.03
N SER A 26 13.74 -19.23 -14.72
CA SER A 26 14.09 -17.81 -14.53
C SER A 26 12.94 -16.91 -14.98
N ARG A 27 12.28 -17.25 -16.10
CA ARG A 27 11.15 -16.53 -16.65
C ARG A 27 9.94 -16.63 -15.72
N TRP A 28 9.62 -17.83 -15.25
CA TRP A 28 8.55 -18.05 -14.28
C TRP A 28 8.76 -17.23 -13.00
N ARG A 29 9.97 -17.21 -12.44
CA ARG A 29 10.27 -16.39 -11.26
C ARG A 29 10.07 -14.90 -11.50
N ARG A 30 10.50 -14.38 -12.66
CA ARG A 30 10.27 -12.98 -13.04
C ARG A 30 8.79 -12.67 -13.17
N GLU A 31 8.05 -13.51 -13.87
CA GLU A 31 6.59 -13.33 -14.04
C GLU A 31 5.85 -13.35 -12.71
N GLN A 32 6.23 -14.21 -11.75
CA GLN A 32 5.63 -14.22 -10.41
C GLN A 32 5.96 -12.93 -9.62
N ASN A 33 7.19 -12.43 -9.72
CA ASN A 33 7.58 -11.18 -9.08
C ASN A 33 6.83 -9.99 -9.69
N ASP A 34 6.73 -9.93 -11.01
CA ASP A 34 6.03 -8.86 -11.73
C ASP A 34 4.53 -8.85 -11.37
N ARG A 35 3.90 -10.03 -11.26
CA ARG A 35 2.52 -10.18 -10.80
C ARG A 35 2.36 -9.67 -9.37
N LEU A 36 3.26 -10.02 -8.46
CA LEU A 36 3.21 -9.55 -7.07
C LEU A 36 3.37 -8.03 -6.97
N LEU A 37 4.30 -7.45 -7.73
CA LEU A 37 4.49 -6.00 -7.81
C LEU A 37 3.26 -5.29 -8.38
N ALA A 38 2.61 -5.86 -9.40
CA ALA A 38 1.37 -5.32 -9.95
C ALA A 38 0.24 -5.34 -8.92
N VAL A 39 0.05 -6.45 -8.20
CA VAL A 39 -0.94 -6.57 -7.12
C VAL A 39 -0.69 -5.54 -6.02
N ARG A 40 0.57 -5.40 -5.57
CA ARG A 40 0.96 -4.38 -4.57
C ARG A 40 0.70 -2.96 -5.05
N ARG A 41 1.04 -2.65 -6.31
CA ARG A 41 0.83 -1.30 -6.87
C ARG A 41 -0.64 -0.91 -6.86
N VAL A 42 -1.54 -1.83 -7.24
CA VAL A 42 -2.98 -1.60 -7.19
C VAL A 42 -3.44 -1.38 -5.75
N LEU A 43 -3.10 -2.31 -4.85
CA LEU A 43 -3.48 -2.22 -3.43
C LEU A 43 -2.98 -0.94 -2.76
N TYR A 44 -1.74 -0.52 -3.04
CA TYR A 44 -1.17 0.71 -2.49
C TYR A 44 -1.91 1.94 -3.02
N GLY A 45 -2.28 1.96 -4.29
CA GLY A 45 -3.11 3.01 -4.88
C GLY A 45 -4.48 3.10 -4.21
N ASP A 46 -5.19 1.98 -4.12
CA ASP A 46 -6.52 1.91 -3.50
C ASP A 46 -6.49 2.36 -2.03
N TYR A 47 -5.46 1.94 -1.30
CA TYR A 47 -5.25 2.35 0.09
C TYR A 47 -5.05 3.87 0.23
N LEU A 48 -4.18 4.45 -0.60
CA LEU A 48 -3.94 5.90 -0.57
C LEU A 48 -5.19 6.69 -0.97
N THR A 49 -5.98 6.20 -1.91
CA THR A 49 -7.27 6.78 -2.31
C THR A 49 -8.23 6.79 -1.12
N CYS A 50 -8.42 5.66 -0.44
CA CYS A 50 -9.30 5.58 0.74
C CYS A 50 -8.89 6.58 1.83
N LEU A 51 -7.60 6.64 2.15
CA LEU A 51 -7.10 7.56 3.17
C LEU A 51 -7.32 9.04 2.75
N SER A 52 -7.18 9.36 1.46
CA SER A 52 -7.42 10.71 0.94
C SER A 52 -8.90 11.09 1.01
N GLU A 53 -9.80 10.19 0.63
CA GLU A 53 -11.25 10.39 0.70
C GLU A 53 -11.71 10.61 2.15
N ALA A 54 -11.27 9.75 3.08
CA ALA A 54 -11.58 9.90 4.49
C ALA A 54 -11.04 11.22 5.07
N ARG A 55 -9.78 11.60 4.76
CA ARG A 55 -9.23 12.90 5.17
C ARG A 55 -10.07 14.07 4.65
N ASN A 56 -10.48 14.01 3.38
CA ASN A 56 -11.27 15.07 2.77
C ASN A 56 -12.64 15.22 3.46
N ALA A 57 -13.28 14.11 3.82
CA ALA A 57 -14.51 14.14 4.61
C ALA A 57 -14.29 14.84 5.98
N PHE A 58 -13.21 14.50 6.69
CA PHE A 58 -12.90 15.14 7.98
C PHE A 58 -12.61 16.63 7.85
N ARG A 59 -11.98 17.05 6.75
CA ARG A 59 -11.77 18.47 6.46
C ARG A 59 -13.08 19.20 6.21
N GLY A 60 -14.05 18.54 5.58
CA GLY A 60 -15.42 19.04 5.45
C GLY A 60 -16.06 19.24 6.82
N LEU A 61 -16.04 18.20 7.66
CA LEU A 61 -16.63 18.24 9.01
C LEU A 61 -15.98 19.29 9.92
N ALA A 62 -14.66 19.49 9.84
CA ALA A 62 -13.93 20.48 10.63
C ALA A 62 -14.19 21.94 10.18
N ARG A 63 -14.80 22.15 9.02
CA ARG A 63 -15.21 23.48 8.51
C ARG A 63 -16.70 23.74 8.70
N ASP A 64 -17.47 22.68 8.94
CA ASP A 64 -18.92 22.75 9.05
C ASP A 64 -19.36 23.10 10.48
N THR A 65 -20.00 24.26 10.60
CA THR A 65 -20.53 24.81 11.86
C THR A 65 -21.98 24.42 12.14
N GLU A 66 -22.71 23.92 11.15
CA GLU A 66 -24.17 23.71 11.23
C GLU A 66 -24.54 22.28 11.59
N THR A 67 -23.66 21.31 11.29
CA THR A 67 -23.93 19.90 11.59
C THR A 67 -23.96 19.61 13.10
N ALA A 68 -25.02 18.94 13.54
CA ALA A 68 -25.18 18.47 14.91
C ALA A 68 -24.07 17.48 15.32
N SER A 69 -23.66 17.51 16.59
CA SER A 69 -22.54 16.70 17.10
C SER A 69 -22.69 15.19 16.83
N ALA A 70 -23.90 14.64 17.00
CA ALA A 70 -24.17 13.22 16.75
C ALA A 70 -24.00 12.85 15.26
N ASP A 71 -24.44 13.72 14.36
CA ASP A 71 -24.34 13.53 12.91
C ASP A 71 -22.90 13.64 12.44
N ARG A 72 -22.15 14.59 13.01
CA ARG A 72 -20.71 14.75 12.76
C ARG A 72 -19.93 13.49 13.12
N ALA A 73 -20.15 12.95 14.32
CA ALA A 73 -19.47 11.75 14.79
C ALA A 73 -19.83 10.51 13.95
N ARG A 74 -21.09 10.37 13.53
CA ARG A 74 -21.53 9.30 12.62
C ARG A 74 -20.86 9.43 11.25
N SER A 75 -20.92 10.60 10.63
CA SER A 75 -20.31 10.86 9.33
C SER A 75 -18.80 10.58 9.35
N ALA A 76 -18.09 11.04 10.38
CA ALA A 76 -16.66 10.76 10.53
C ALA A 76 -16.34 9.26 10.62
N ARG A 77 -17.17 8.46 11.29
CA ARG A 77 -16.99 7.00 11.37
C ARG A 77 -17.27 6.33 10.03
N GLU A 78 -18.38 6.69 9.37
CA GLU A 78 -18.80 6.12 8.09
C GLU A 78 -17.77 6.39 7.00
N SER A 79 -17.24 7.62 6.90
CA SER A 79 -16.20 7.95 5.93
C SER A 79 -14.86 7.23 6.18
N PHE A 80 -14.59 6.79 7.41
CA PHE A 80 -13.35 6.05 7.74
C PHE A 80 -13.49 4.54 7.61
N ALA A 81 -14.71 4.01 7.71
CA ALA A 81 -14.98 2.57 7.78
C ALA A 81 -14.37 1.76 6.61
N PRO A 82 -14.40 2.22 5.34
CA PRO A 82 -13.82 1.47 4.22
C PRO A 82 -12.32 1.19 4.38
N CYS A 83 -11.59 2.06 5.08
CA CYS A 83 -10.14 1.91 5.19
C CYS A 83 -9.72 0.75 6.10
N TYR A 84 -10.62 0.19 6.92
CA TYR A 84 -10.34 -1.05 7.66
C TYR A 84 -10.19 -2.26 6.74
N GLY A 85 -11.03 -2.36 5.70
CA GLY A 85 -10.94 -3.47 4.73
C GLY A 85 -9.60 -3.49 4.02
N LEU A 86 -9.17 -2.33 3.52
CA LEU A 86 -7.86 -2.20 2.86
C LEU A 86 -6.71 -2.36 3.86
N ARG A 87 -6.86 -1.96 5.13
CA ARG A 87 -5.85 -2.23 6.17
C ARG A 87 -5.62 -3.73 6.35
N TYR A 88 -6.66 -4.56 6.34
CA TYR A 88 -6.50 -6.01 6.42
C TYR A 88 -5.81 -6.59 5.18
N GLN A 89 -6.17 -6.12 3.99
CA GLN A 89 -5.46 -6.52 2.77
C GLN A 89 -3.98 -6.12 2.79
N MET A 90 -3.65 -4.93 3.28
CA MET A 90 -2.26 -4.49 3.49
C MET A 90 -1.49 -5.44 4.39
N SER A 91 -2.12 -5.97 5.45
CA SER A 91 -1.46 -6.90 6.39
C SER A 91 -1.07 -8.24 5.77
N ILE A 92 -1.72 -8.62 4.67
CA ILE A 92 -1.48 -9.89 3.95
C ILE A 92 -0.47 -9.68 2.83
N THR A 93 -0.58 -8.58 2.09
CA THR A 93 0.07 -8.43 0.78
C THR A 93 1.27 -7.49 0.80
N ALA A 94 1.25 -6.47 1.66
CA ALA A 94 2.30 -5.46 1.69
C ALA A 94 3.61 -5.99 2.29
N ALA A 95 4.73 -5.42 1.88
CA ALA A 95 5.99 -5.69 2.56
C ALA A 95 5.95 -5.19 4.02
N PRO A 96 6.69 -5.82 4.96
CA PRO A 96 6.64 -5.48 6.38
C PRO A 96 6.88 -4.00 6.68
N GLU A 97 7.82 -3.35 5.97
CA GLU A 97 8.09 -1.92 6.13
C GLU A 97 6.92 -1.04 5.69
N VAL A 98 6.28 -1.42 4.57
CA VAL A 98 5.11 -0.70 4.06
C VAL A 98 3.93 -0.87 5.01
N LEU A 99 3.74 -2.07 5.57
CA LEU A 99 2.72 -2.33 6.58
C LEU A 99 2.95 -1.46 7.83
N ALA A 100 4.17 -1.42 8.38
CA ALA A 100 4.46 -0.57 9.54
C ALA A 100 4.18 0.91 9.28
N ALA A 101 4.57 1.42 8.10
CA ALA A 101 4.28 2.79 7.70
C ALA A 101 2.77 3.04 7.47
N SER A 102 2.05 2.06 6.93
CA SER A 102 0.61 2.17 6.68
C SER A 102 -0.17 2.22 7.98
N GLU A 103 0.22 1.41 8.97
CA GLU A 103 -0.40 1.43 10.29
C GLU A 103 -0.16 2.74 11.03
N ALA A 104 1.00 3.38 10.84
CA ALA A 104 1.29 4.68 11.39
C ALA A 104 0.40 5.76 10.76
N ALA A 105 0.29 5.80 9.43
CA ALA A 105 -0.58 6.74 8.72
C ALA A 105 -2.05 6.53 9.09
N PHE A 106 -2.51 5.27 9.16
CA PHE A 106 -3.87 4.91 9.56
C PHE A 106 -4.22 5.41 10.95
N ARG A 107 -3.31 5.21 11.93
CA ARG A 107 -3.51 5.67 13.30
C ARG A 107 -3.62 7.19 13.35
N ARG A 108 -2.72 7.91 12.68
CA ARG A 108 -2.76 9.38 12.64
C ARG A 108 -4.02 9.91 11.96
N LEU A 109 -4.50 9.26 10.90
CA LEU A 109 -5.75 9.65 10.27
C LEU A 109 -6.97 9.41 11.17
N ARG A 110 -6.95 8.33 11.94
CA ARG A 110 -7.97 8.05 12.96
C ARG A 110 -7.95 9.10 14.08
N ASP A 111 -6.78 9.57 14.49
CA ASP A 111 -6.68 10.64 15.47
C ASP A 111 -7.31 11.95 14.91
N VAL A 112 -7.08 12.27 13.63
CA VAL A 112 -7.75 13.39 12.94
C VAL A 112 -9.26 13.19 12.83
N ARG A 113 -9.73 11.97 12.57
CA ARG A 113 -11.16 11.62 12.59
C ARG A 113 -11.77 11.95 13.94
N ASP A 114 -11.11 11.57 15.02
CA ASP A 114 -11.63 11.73 16.37
C ASP A 114 -11.71 13.22 16.75
N LEU A 115 -10.74 14.05 16.33
CA LEU A 115 -10.80 15.51 16.43
C LEU A 115 -11.96 16.11 15.61
N ALA A 116 -12.13 15.67 14.36
CA ALA A 116 -13.25 16.13 13.53
C ALA A 116 -14.60 15.72 14.15
N ALA A 117 -14.72 14.48 14.66
CA ALA A 117 -15.92 13.97 15.29
C ALA A 117 -16.29 14.74 16.57
N SER A 118 -15.32 15.21 17.34
CA SER A 118 -15.55 16.04 18.54
C SER A 118 -15.95 17.48 18.21
N GLY A 119 -15.88 17.89 16.94
CA GLY A 119 -16.17 19.26 16.50
C GLY A 119 -14.98 20.20 16.58
N THR A 120 -13.75 19.68 16.70
CA THR A 120 -12.53 20.49 16.58
C THR A 120 -12.50 21.13 15.20
N ARG A 121 -12.27 22.44 15.15
CA ARG A 121 -12.32 23.24 13.92
C ARG A 121 -11.01 23.16 13.16
N ALA A 122 -11.10 23.43 11.86
CA ALA A 122 -9.91 23.49 11.00
C ALA A 122 -8.93 24.61 11.37
N GLU A 123 -9.41 25.63 12.09
CA GLU A 123 -8.65 26.78 12.61
C GLU A 123 -7.92 26.45 13.92
N ASP A 124 -8.37 25.41 14.63
CA ASP A 124 -7.82 25.03 15.93
C ASP A 124 -6.44 24.38 15.74
N GLU A 125 -5.50 24.74 16.62
CA GLU A 125 -4.14 24.21 16.62
C GLU A 125 -4.13 22.67 16.71
N ALA A 126 -4.99 22.09 17.55
CA ALA A 126 -5.12 20.65 17.69
C ALA A 126 -5.44 19.94 16.36
N TYR A 127 -6.32 20.52 15.53
CA TYR A 127 -6.64 19.96 14.22
C TYR A 127 -5.49 20.17 13.22
N ALA A 128 -4.86 21.34 13.24
CA ALA A 128 -3.72 21.65 12.39
C ALA A 128 -2.53 20.70 12.66
N ASP A 129 -2.23 20.44 13.93
CA ASP A 129 -1.18 19.53 14.38
C ASP A 129 -1.50 18.08 14.03
N GLY A 130 -2.73 17.63 14.30
CA GLY A 130 -3.17 16.29 13.91
C GLY A 130 -3.03 16.05 12.41
N ARG A 131 -3.43 17.05 11.61
CA ARG A 131 -3.27 17.02 10.14
C ARG A 131 -1.80 16.98 9.74
N ALA A 132 -0.94 17.81 10.32
CA ALA A 132 0.49 17.83 10.01
C ALA A 132 1.18 16.50 10.36
N ALA A 133 0.81 15.92 11.51
CA ALA A 133 1.29 14.61 11.96
C ALA A 133 0.83 13.48 11.03
N TYR A 134 -0.39 13.56 10.48
CA TYR A 134 -0.87 12.65 9.45
C TYR A 134 -0.12 12.82 8.12
N GLU A 135 0.04 14.05 7.62
CA GLU A 135 0.75 14.31 6.35
C GLU A 135 2.20 13.80 6.39
N THR A 136 2.88 13.97 7.54
CA THR A 136 4.22 13.42 7.77
C THR A 136 4.23 11.90 7.68
N ALA A 137 3.26 11.22 8.33
CA ALA A 137 3.14 9.78 8.26
C ALA A 137 2.79 9.29 6.84
N LEU A 138 1.92 10.01 6.13
CA LEU A 138 1.55 9.71 4.75
C LEU A 138 2.72 9.90 3.77
N ALA A 139 3.57 10.91 3.98
CA ALA A 139 4.79 11.09 3.21
C ALA A 139 5.75 9.91 3.38
N ARG A 140 5.97 9.48 4.63
CA ARG A 140 6.78 8.29 4.93
C ARG A 140 6.20 7.02 4.30
N LEU A 141 4.88 6.84 4.36
CA LEU A 141 4.20 5.71 3.72
C LEU A 141 4.46 5.68 2.21
N ARG A 142 4.22 6.80 1.52
CA ARG A 142 4.44 6.90 0.07
C ARG A 142 5.88 6.63 -0.31
N GLU A 143 6.83 7.12 0.47
CA GLU A 143 8.26 6.85 0.22
C GLU A 143 8.59 5.37 0.38
N THR A 144 8.10 4.72 1.44
CA THR A 144 8.29 3.26 1.62
C THR A 144 7.61 2.45 0.52
N MET A 145 6.41 2.83 0.07
CA MET A 145 5.73 2.19 -1.06
C MET A 145 6.53 2.35 -2.36
N ARG A 146 7.11 3.53 -2.61
CA ARG A 146 7.95 3.75 -3.80
C ARG A 146 9.20 2.88 -3.78
N ARG A 147 9.89 2.78 -2.62
CA ARG A 147 11.03 1.88 -2.46
C ARG A 147 10.66 0.42 -2.67
N ASP A 148 9.55 -0.04 -2.09
CA ASP A 148 9.05 -1.42 -2.27
C ASP A 148 8.71 -1.73 -3.73
N LEU A 149 8.22 -0.75 -4.49
CA LEU A 149 7.93 -0.89 -5.92
C LEU A 149 9.14 -0.66 -6.84
N GLY A 150 10.34 -0.44 -6.30
CA GLY A 150 11.55 -0.17 -7.08
C GLY A 150 11.60 1.21 -7.76
N ALA A 151 10.82 2.18 -7.28
CA ALA A 151 10.73 3.56 -7.77
C ALA A 151 11.36 4.61 -6.82
N GLY A 152 12.13 4.15 -5.84
CA GLY A 152 12.94 5.00 -4.94
C GLY A 152 14.36 5.22 -5.49
N PRO A 153 15.11 6.21 -4.99
CA PRO A 153 16.52 6.38 -5.35
C PRO A 153 17.31 5.10 -4.98
N ALA A 154 18.21 4.70 -5.88
CA ALA A 154 19.09 3.54 -5.72
C ALA A 154 20.09 3.73 -4.57
#